data_AF-A0A160MZQ9-F1
#
_entry.id   AF-A0A160MZQ9-F1
#
_cell.length_a   1.000
_cell.length_b   1.000
_cell.length_c   1.000
_cell.angle_alpha   90.00
_cell.angle_beta   90.00
_cell.angle_gamma   90.00
#
_symmetry.space_group_name_H-M   'P 1'
#
loop_
_entity.id
_entity.type
_entity.pdbx_description
1 polymer ?
#
loop_
_entity_poly.entity_id
_entity_poly.type
_entity_poly.pdbx_seq_one_letter_code
_entity_poly.pdbx_strand_id
1 'polypeptide(L)'
;MLARLCLGVLVALPAFALASTGQAVRVQQPSPGHYELTATFDGSTDVETAQRLLVPEAAKRCGKQPYSLGHYTFSTSAPVAPGNGEATPQITIVQQVTCGASASADPNRPQQNDDWHPGPADQEIIRKRTLAYLEAKDRDDFKSALAMVAEPTRGMMAHSQWQDARRAFNAAAGPVSSREVIAISWFDHPPGAPPGWYATADYTATYASAAFYCGYLAWMRQPDGSFAMIREDEGKLSPSQAAAVPPDRMASVKAQLGCKR
;
A
#
# COMPACT_ATOMS: atom_id res chain seq x y z
N MET A 1 -75.10 3.41 -40.34
CA MET A 1 -73.76 4.05 -40.22
C MET A 1 -73.36 4.02 -38.75
N LEU A 2 -72.55 3.04 -38.35
CA LEU A 2 -72.07 2.86 -36.98
C LEU A 2 -70.59 3.24 -36.93
N ALA A 3 -70.27 4.31 -36.20
CA ALA A 3 -68.90 4.77 -35.95
C ALA A 3 -68.32 4.04 -34.72
N ARG A 4 -67.20 3.35 -34.90
CA ARG A 4 -66.42 2.71 -33.83
C ARG A 4 -65.39 3.69 -33.27
N LEU A 5 -65.47 3.99 -31.97
CA LEU A 5 -64.39 4.60 -31.18
C LEU A 5 -63.26 3.57 -31.01
N CYS A 6 -62.02 3.96 -31.35
CA CYS A 6 -60.81 3.25 -30.92
C CYS A 6 -60.26 3.91 -29.65
N LEU A 7 -60.26 3.16 -28.55
CA LEU A 7 -59.65 3.52 -27.28
C LEU A 7 -58.19 3.05 -27.30
N GLY A 8 -57.22 3.97 -27.37
CA GLY A 8 -55.80 3.66 -27.27
C GLY A 8 -55.36 3.54 -25.81
N VAL A 9 -54.99 2.34 -25.37
CA VAL A 9 -54.41 2.09 -24.05
C VAL A 9 -52.91 2.38 -24.10
N LEU A 10 -52.49 3.42 -23.38
CA LEU A 10 -51.09 3.77 -23.16
C LEU A 10 -50.54 2.88 -22.03
N VAL A 11 -49.74 1.86 -22.36
CA VAL A 11 -49.05 1.03 -21.36
C VAL A 11 -47.79 1.75 -20.91
N ALA A 12 -47.83 2.32 -19.70
CA ALA A 12 -46.63 2.86 -19.05
C ALA A 12 -45.73 1.70 -18.62
N LEU A 13 -44.57 1.57 -19.25
CA LEU A 13 -43.51 0.65 -18.82
C LEU A 13 -42.89 1.19 -17.52
N PRO A 14 -42.78 0.38 -16.45
CA PRO A 14 -42.06 0.78 -15.26
C PRO A 14 -40.57 0.90 -15.58
N ALA A 15 -40.00 2.08 -15.34
CA ALA A 15 -38.57 2.29 -15.34
C ALA A 15 -37.96 1.45 -14.20
N PHE A 16 -37.37 0.30 -14.54
CA PHE A 16 -36.49 -0.41 -13.63
C PHE A 16 -35.27 0.46 -13.38
N ALA A 17 -35.24 1.10 -12.21
CA ALA A 17 -34.02 1.68 -11.68
C ALA A 17 -33.03 0.52 -11.45
N LEU A 18 -32.01 0.44 -12.30
CA LEU A 18 -30.82 -0.37 -12.04
C LEU A 18 -30.17 0.20 -10.78
N ALA A 19 -30.35 -0.47 -9.65
CA ALA A 19 -29.55 -0.22 -8.46
C ALA A 19 -28.10 -0.55 -8.82
N SER A 20 -27.25 0.47 -8.96
CA SER A 20 -25.81 0.24 -9.07
C SER A 20 -25.33 -0.31 -7.74
N THR A 21 -24.86 -1.55 -7.73
CA THR A 21 -24.11 -2.15 -6.62
C THR A 21 -22.68 -1.58 -6.58
N GLY A 22 -22.56 -0.26 -6.63
CA GLY A 22 -21.29 0.42 -6.43
C GLY A 22 -21.06 0.57 -4.94
N GLN A 23 -20.08 -0.14 -4.38
CA GLN A 23 -19.56 0.16 -3.05
C GLN A 23 -19.24 1.66 -2.98
N ALA A 24 -19.92 2.37 -2.08
CA ALA A 24 -19.87 3.83 -2.06
C ALA A 24 -18.52 4.31 -1.53
N VAL A 25 -17.81 5.10 -2.34
CA VAL A 25 -16.62 5.83 -1.87
C VAL A 25 -17.09 6.99 -0.98
N ARG A 26 -16.73 6.94 0.30
CA ARG A 26 -16.94 8.05 1.23
C ARG A 26 -15.87 9.11 0.99
N VAL A 27 -16.30 10.36 0.88
CA VAL A 27 -15.41 11.49 0.62
C VAL A 27 -15.46 12.47 1.78
N GLN A 28 -14.30 12.85 2.30
CA GLN A 28 -14.13 13.95 3.24
C GLN A 28 -13.22 15.01 2.61
N GLN A 29 -13.47 16.28 2.93
CA GLN A 29 -12.65 17.40 2.45
C GLN A 29 -12.08 18.14 3.67
N PRO A 30 -10.92 17.74 4.19
CA PRO A 30 -10.31 18.40 5.35
C PRO A 30 -9.91 19.86 5.05
N SER A 31 -9.58 20.19 3.81
CA SER A 31 -9.27 21.55 3.37
C SER A 31 -9.53 21.73 1.86
N PRO A 32 -9.66 22.98 1.36
CA PRO A 32 -9.86 23.23 -0.06
C PRO A 32 -8.77 22.57 -0.92
N GLY A 33 -9.16 21.77 -1.92
CA GLY A 33 -8.22 21.05 -2.77
C GLY A 33 -7.63 19.77 -2.18
N HIS A 34 -7.93 19.42 -0.93
CA HIS A 34 -7.48 18.16 -0.30
C HIS A 34 -8.68 17.30 0.09
N TYR A 35 -8.64 16.02 -0.29
CA TYR A 35 -9.71 15.06 -0.04
C TYR A 35 -9.15 13.81 0.63
N GLU A 36 -10.01 13.13 1.38
CA GLU A 36 -9.80 11.78 1.87
C GLU A 36 -10.91 10.89 1.33
N LEU A 37 -10.53 9.86 0.57
CA LEU A 37 -11.41 8.89 -0.05
C LEU A 37 -11.34 7.59 0.76
N THR A 38 -12.44 7.19 1.38
CA THR A 38 -12.54 5.90 2.08
C THR A 38 -13.45 4.96 1.29
N ALA A 39 -12.99 3.76 0.98
CA ALA A 39 -13.80 2.74 0.34
C ALA A 39 -13.45 1.35 0.87
N THR A 40 -14.43 0.45 0.78
CA THR A 40 -14.23 -0.96 1.04
C THR A 40 -14.56 -1.75 -0.22
N PHE A 41 -13.63 -2.59 -0.66
CA PHE A 41 -13.75 -3.41 -1.85
C PHE A 41 -13.74 -4.89 -1.48
N ASP A 42 -14.72 -5.62 -2.00
CA ASP A 42 -14.82 -7.07 -1.88
C ASP A 42 -14.11 -7.76 -3.05
N GLY A 43 -13.67 -9.00 -2.84
CA GLY A 43 -13.02 -9.84 -3.85
C GLY A 43 -11.52 -9.56 -4.03
N SER A 44 -10.92 -8.71 -3.20
CA SER A 44 -9.48 -8.39 -3.30
C SER A 44 -8.87 -7.98 -1.97
N THR A 45 -7.58 -8.27 -1.79
CA THR A 45 -6.71 -7.67 -0.77
C THR A 45 -5.62 -6.80 -1.38
N ASP A 46 -5.68 -6.57 -2.70
CA ASP A 46 -4.66 -5.85 -3.45
C ASP A 46 -4.85 -4.33 -3.37
N VAL A 47 -3.89 -3.67 -2.74
CA VAL A 47 -3.88 -2.22 -2.53
C VAL A 47 -3.84 -1.47 -3.84
N GLU A 48 -3.04 -1.92 -4.82
CA GLU A 48 -2.91 -1.20 -6.09
C GLU A 48 -4.23 -1.18 -6.86
N THR A 49 -4.93 -2.32 -6.89
CA THR A 49 -6.30 -2.42 -7.41
C THR A 49 -7.25 -1.48 -6.66
N ALA A 50 -7.21 -1.47 -5.33
CA ALA A 50 -8.04 -0.57 -4.52
C ALA A 50 -7.76 0.91 -4.84
N GLN A 51 -6.50 1.31 -5.00
CA GLN A 51 -6.13 2.68 -5.39
C GLN A 51 -6.61 3.02 -6.81
N ARG A 52 -6.46 2.11 -7.78
CA ARG A 52 -6.99 2.30 -9.14
C ARG A 52 -8.50 2.48 -9.16
N LEU A 53 -9.23 1.81 -8.27
CA LEU A 53 -10.68 1.96 -8.15
C LEU A 53 -11.10 3.32 -7.57
N LEU A 54 -10.20 4.03 -6.87
CA LEU A 54 -10.45 5.39 -6.35
C LEU A 54 -10.15 6.50 -7.35
N VAL A 55 -9.40 6.21 -8.42
CA VAL A 55 -9.01 7.17 -9.47
C VAL A 55 -10.20 7.93 -10.08
N PRO A 56 -11.33 7.30 -10.44
CA PRO A 56 -12.49 8.02 -10.98
C PRO A 56 -13.07 9.04 -9.99
N GLU A 57 -13.11 8.70 -8.70
CA GLU A 57 -13.61 9.61 -7.68
C GLU A 57 -12.62 10.76 -7.44
N ALA A 58 -11.31 10.49 -7.42
CA ALA A 58 -10.28 11.53 -7.35
C ALA A 58 -10.39 12.53 -8.51
N ALA A 59 -10.51 12.04 -9.75
CA ALA A 59 -10.69 12.85 -10.94
C ALA A 59 -11.97 13.70 -10.86
N LYS A 60 -13.07 13.11 -10.39
CA LYS A 60 -14.34 13.83 -10.18
C LYS A 60 -14.21 14.97 -9.18
N ARG A 61 -13.44 14.80 -8.10
CA ARG A 61 -13.22 15.84 -7.07
C ARG A 61 -12.28 16.96 -7.52
N CYS A 62 -11.31 16.65 -8.38
CA CYS A 62 -10.38 17.64 -8.91
C CYS A 62 -10.83 18.30 -10.22
N GLY A 63 -11.89 17.78 -10.85
CA GLY A 63 -12.44 18.34 -12.08
C GLY A 63 -11.40 18.32 -13.21
N LYS A 64 -11.06 19.50 -13.75
CA LYS A 64 -10.04 19.66 -14.80
C LYS A 64 -8.63 19.86 -14.25
N GLN A 65 -8.47 20.02 -12.94
CA GLN A 65 -7.16 20.21 -12.35
C GLN A 65 -6.41 18.86 -12.34
N PRO A 66 -5.08 18.88 -12.52
CA PRO A 66 -4.26 17.72 -12.19
C PRO A 66 -4.45 17.37 -10.71
N TYR A 67 -4.13 16.12 -10.34
CA TYR A 67 -4.19 15.67 -8.95
C TYR A 67 -3.12 14.64 -8.65
N SER A 68 -2.86 14.45 -7.36
CA SER A 68 -1.95 13.43 -6.83
C SER A 68 -2.68 12.57 -5.80
N LEU A 69 -2.42 11.27 -5.84
CA LEU A 69 -2.78 10.35 -4.76
C LEU A 69 -1.68 10.46 -3.69
N GLY A 70 -2.06 10.92 -2.51
CA GLY A 70 -1.17 11.09 -1.37
C GLY A 70 -1.04 9.82 -0.52
N HIS A 71 -0.84 10.00 0.78
CA HIS A 71 -0.80 8.91 1.73
C HIS A 71 -2.10 8.11 1.76
N TYR A 72 -1.99 6.83 2.09
CA TYR A 72 -3.15 5.98 2.31
C TYR A 72 -2.90 5.01 3.45
N THR A 73 -3.98 4.57 4.09
CA THR A 73 -3.98 3.44 5.03
C THR A 73 -4.93 2.39 4.51
N PHE A 74 -4.66 1.12 4.82
CA PHE A 74 -5.57 0.06 4.45
C PHE A 74 -5.65 -1.02 5.54
N SER A 75 -6.74 -1.78 5.50
CA SER A 75 -6.95 -2.98 6.29
C SER A 75 -7.51 -4.05 5.37
N THR A 76 -6.92 -5.24 5.39
CA THR A 76 -7.39 -6.39 4.61
C THR A 76 -7.87 -7.50 5.52
N SER A 77 -8.87 -8.25 5.06
CA SER A 77 -9.30 -9.50 5.68
C SER A 77 -9.46 -10.56 4.61
N ALA A 78 -8.89 -11.73 4.82
CA ALA A 78 -9.05 -12.89 3.94
C ALA A 78 -9.14 -14.17 4.78
N PRO A 79 -9.87 -15.21 4.31
CA PRO A 79 -9.90 -16.50 4.97
C PRO A 79 -8.52 -17.15 4.97
N VAL A 80 -8.07 -17.55 6.15
CA VAL A 80 -6.81 -18.31 6.31
C VAL A 80 -7.04 -19.83 6.12
N ALA A 81 -8.29 -20.29 6.30
CA ALA A 81 -8.73 -21.68 6.09
C ALA A 81 -10.14 -21.70 5.46
N PRO A 82 -10.52 -22.78 4.74
CA PRO A 82 -11.89 -22.95 4.28
C PRO A 82 -12.81 -23.18 5.49
N GLY A 83 -13.58 -22.16 5.87
CA GLY A 83 -14.73 -22.30 6.75
C GLY A 83 -15.99 -22.57 5.92
N ASN A 84 -17.02 -23.17 6.52
CA ASN A 84 -18.31 -23.47 5.88
C ASN A 84 -19.13 -22.23 5.46
N GLY A 85 -18.55 -21.04 5.52
CA GLY A 85 -19.06 -19.79 4.95
C GLY A 85 -17.92 -19.09 4.23
N GLU A 86 -18.06 -18.90 2.92
CA GLU A 86 -17.11 -18.20 2.06
C GLU A 86 -17.04 -16.71 2.44
N ALA A 87 -16.24 -16.36 3.45
CA ALA A 87 -15.86 -14.97 3.65
C ALA A 87 -15.01 -14.55 2.43
N THR A 88 -15.46 -13.58 1.66
CA THR A 88 -14.71 -13.06 0.52
C THR A 88 -13.56 -12.18 1.01
N PRO A 89 -12.39 -12.19 0.35
CA PRO A 89 -11.32 -11.26 0.66
C PRO A 89 -11.84 -9.83 0.53
N GLN A 90 -11.48 -8.97 1.47
CA GLN A 90 -11.94 -7.59 1.51
C GLN A 90 -10.76 -6.67 1.83
N ILE A 91 -10.78 -5.47 1.26
CA ILE A 91 -9.85 -4.38 1.57
C ILE A 91 -10.64 -3.11 1.86
N THR A 92 -10.40 -2.52 3.03
CA THR A 92 -10.77 -1.12 3.32
C THR A 92 -9.55 -0.25 3.09
N ILE A 93 -9.69 0.79 2.29
CA ILE A 93 -8.64 1.77 2.01
C ILE A 93 -9.12 3.18 2.31
N VAL A 94 -8.24 3.99 2.89
CA VAL A 94 -8.39 5.43 3.10
C VAL A 94 -7.27 6.09 2.32
N GLN A 95 -7.57 6.89 1.32
CA GLN A 95 -6.61 7.48 0.38
C GLN A 95 -6.74 9.00 0.37
N GLN A 96 -5.64 9.71 0.60
CA GLN A 96 -5.59 11.15 0.44
C GLN A 96 -5.47 11.53 -1.03
N VAL A 97 -6.11 12.63 -1.44
CA VAL A 97 -6.04 13.19 -2.80
C VAL A 97 -5.80 14.69 -2.69
N THR A 98 -4.84 15.20 -3.46
CA THR A 98 -4.60 16.65 -3.55
C THR A 98 -4.80 17.11 -4.99
N CYS A 99 -5.68 18.07 -5.20
CA CYS A 99 -5.97 18.70 -6.49
C CYS A 99 -5.08 19.93 -6.72
N GLY A 100 -4.82 20.22 -7.99
CA GLY A 100 -3.92 21.29 -8.42
C GLY A 100 -2.59 20.73 -8.89
N ALA A 101 -1.69 21.63 -9.30
CA ALA A 101 -0.30 21.26 -9.58
C ALA A 101 0.19 20.53 -8.34
N SER A 102 0.44 19.23 -8.51
CA SER A 102 0.88 18.37 -7.43
C SER A 102 2.00 19.09 -6.70
N ALA A 103 1.92 19.17 -5.37
CA ALA A 103 3.07 19.53 -4.54
C ALA A 103 4.12 18.40 -4.60
N SER A 104 4.37 17.86 -5.79
CA SER A 104 5.47 16.98 -6.14
C SER A 104 6.64 17.83 -6.59
N ALA A 105 7.04 18.75 -5.72
CA ALA A 105 8.33 19.39 -5.66
C ALA A 105 8.18 20.44 -4.56
N ASP A 106 8.87 20.25 -3.45
CA ASP A 106 9.38 21.44 -2.78
C ASP A 106 10.16 22.22 -3.84
N PRO A 107 9.77 23.46 -4.21
CA PRO A 107 10.48 24.23 -5.23
C PRO A 107 11.93 24.55 -4.81
N ASN A 108 12.27 24.34 -3.54
CA ASN A 108 13.64 24.42 -3.04
C ASN A 108 14.35 23.06 -2.99
N ARG A 109 13.71 21.95 -3.37
CA ARG A 109 14.41 20.66 -3.48
C ARG A 109 15.38 20.76 -4.65
N PRO A 110 16.70 20.62 -4.43
CA PRO A 110 17.66 20.59 -5.52
C PRO A 110 17.27 19.48 -6.48
N GLN A 111 17.13 19.82 -7.76
CA GLN A 111 16.90 18.85 -8.80
C GLN A 111 18.04 17.82 -8.75
N GLN A 112 17.70 16.53 -8.73
CA GLN A 112 18.74 15.50 -8.83
C GLN A 112 19.46 15.66 -10.17
N ASN A 113 20.74 15.31 -10.19
CA ASN A 113 21.50 15.38 -11.44
C ASN A 113 20.86 14.41 -12.45
N ASP A 114 20.30 14.95 -13.53
CA ASP A 114 19.51 14.21 -14.51
C ASP A 114 20.33 13.11 -15.24
N ASP A 115 21.66 13.14 -15.14
CA ASP A 115 22.58 12.14 -15.73
C ASP A 115 22.93 10.96 -14.80
N TRP A 116 22.46 10.97 -13.55
CA TRP A 116 22.77 9.87 -12.62
C TRP A 116 21.94 8.62 -12.94
N HIS A 117 22.59 7.46 -12.92
CA HIS A 117 21.94 6.16 -13.04
C HIS A 117 22.49 5.19 -11.98
N PRO A 118 21.67 4.25 -11.49
CA PRO A 118 22.09 3.30 -10.47
C PRO A 118 23.15 2.33 -11.01
N GLY A 119 24.24 2.17 -10.27
CA GLY A 119 25.28 1.19 -10.53
C GLY A 119 25.37 0.07 -9.49
N PRO A 120 26.31 -0.89 -9.65
CA PRO A 120 26.51 -1.98 -8.69
C PRO A 120 26.78 -1.51 -7.25
N ALA A 121 27.46 -0.37 -7.09
CA ALA A 121 27.71 0.21 -5.77
C ALA A 121 26.41 0.66 -5.09
N ASP A 122 25.49 1.28 -5.83
CA ASP A 122 24.20 1.71 -5.31
C ASP A 122 23.32 0.51 -4.94
N GLN A 123 23.39 -0.57 -5.72
CA GLN A 123 22.70 -1.81 -5.39
C GLN A 123 23.17 -2.40 -4.05
N GLU A 124 24.48 -2.37 -3.78
CA GLU A 124 25.03 -2.78 -2.48
C GLU A 124 24.63 -1.83 -1.35
N ILE A 125 24.57 -0.52 -1.61
CA ILE A 125 24.09 0.46 -0.63
C ILE A 125 22.64 0.16 -0.24
N ILE A 126 21.74 -0.05 -1.22
CA ILE A 126 20.33 -0.36 -0.95
C ILE A 126 20.20 -1.68 -0.18
N ARG A 127 20.96 -2.72 -0.57
CA ARG A 127 20.99 -4.00 0.16
C ARG A 127 21.40 -3.81 1.62
N LYS A 128 22.53 -3.15 1.87
CA LYS A 128 23.04 -2.92 3.23
C LYS A 128 22.10 -2.07 4.08
N ARG A 129 21.55 -0.98 3.52
CA ARG A 129 20.60 -0.12 4.23
C ARG A 129 19.31 -0.85 4.56
N THR A 130 18.81 -1.69 3.64
CA THR A 130 17.65 -2.54 3.87
C THR A 130 17.90 -3.49 5.03
N LEU A 131 19.00 -4.24 5.01
CA LEU A 131 19.36 -5.14 6.11
C LEU A 131 19.57 -4.41 7.44
N ALA A 132 20.22 -3.24 7.43
CA ALA A 132 20.44 -2.44 8.65
C ALA A 132 19.13 -1.94 9.27
N TYR A 133 18.18 -1.44 8.47
CA TYR A 133 16.85 -1.05 8.95
C TYR A 133 16.10 -2.21 9.58
N LEU A 134 16.12 -3.33 8.87
CA LEU A 134 15.49 -4.57 9.25
C LEU A 134 16.08 -5.13 10.57
N GLU A 135 17.41 -5.16 10.70
CA GLU A 135 18.11 -5.60 11.91
C GLU A 135 17.88 -4.66 13.11
N ALA A 136 17.81 -3.35 12.86
CA ALA A 136 17.49 -2.38 13.90
C ALA A 136 16.08 -2.64 14.47
N LYS A 137 15.10 -2.95 13.62
CA LYS A 137 13.74 -3.33 14.05
C LYS A 137 13.68 -4.63 14.83
N ASP A 138 14.51 -5.61 14.52
CA ASP A 138 14.54 -6.88 15.25
C ASP A 138 15.11 -6.72 16.66
N ARG A 139 16.02 -5.77 16.85
CA ARG A 139 16.69 -5.49 18.13
C ARG A 139 15.99 -4.42 18.97
N ASP A 140 14.78 -4.02 18.58
CA ASP A 140 14.05 -2.90 19.16
C ASP A 140 14.84 -1.56 19.15
N ASP A 141 15.84 -1.42 18.28
CA ASP A 141 16.59 -0.18 18.05
C ASP A 141 15.81 0.73 17.08
N PHE A 142 14.66 1.18 17.57
CA PHE A 142 13.74 2.02 16.81
C PHE A 142 14.34 3.39 16.48
N LYS A 143 15.29 3.87 17.28
CA LYS A 143 15.99 5.13 17.00
C LYS A 143 16.80 5.01 15.71
N SER A 144 17.60 3.96 15.57
CA SER A 144 18.38 3.72 14.35
C SER A 144 17.47 3.41 13.15
N ALA A 145 16.41 2.62 13.36
CA ALA A 145 15.43 2.33 12.31
C ALA A 145 14.79 3.63 11.78
N LEU A 146 14.27 4.48 12.67
CA LEU A 146 13.60 5.73 12.30
C LEU A 146 14.56 6.74 11.66
N ALA A 147 15.84 6.74 12.04
CA ALA A 147 16.86 7.61 11.42
C ALA A 147 17.03 7.34 9.91
N MET A 148 16.72 6.13 9.42
CA MET A 148 16.77 5.78 8.01
C MET A 148 15.51 6.19 7.22
N VAL A 149 14.43 6.53 7.92
CA VAL A 149 13.15 6.95 7.33
C VAL A 149 13.21 8.41 6.96
N ALA A 150 12.75 8.77 5.76
CA ALA A 150 12.63 10.16 5.32
C ALA A 150 11.75 10.97 6.28
N GLU A 151 12.09 12.24 6.52
CA GLU A 151 11.38 13.08 7.50
C GLU A 151 9.86 13.15 7.25
N PRO A 152 9.37 13.39 6.00
CA PRO A 152 7.93 13.46 5.77
C PRO A 152 7.22 12.14 6.08
N THR A 153 7.84 11.01 5.72
CA THR A 153 7.32 9.67 6.05
C THR A 153 7.32 9.45 7.56
N ARG A 154 8.39 9.84 8.24
CA ARG A 154 8.55 9.69 9.69
C ARG A 154 7.47 10.48 10.44
N GLY A 155 7.25 11.74 10.07
CA GLY A 155 6.25 12.62 10.69
C GLY A 155 4.81 12.13 10.59
N MET A 156 4.54 11.20 9.67
CA MET A 156 3.21 10.61 9.46
C MET A 156 3.01 9.26 10.17
N MET A 157 4.06 8.68 10.76
CA MET A 157 3.98 7.39 11.44
C MET A 157 3.37 7.54 12.84
N ALA A 158 2.45 6.64 13.21
CA ALA A 158 2.05 6.45 14.61
C ALA A 158 3.17 5.72 15.36
N HIS A 159 4.22 6.44 15.78
CA HIS A 159 5.47 5.85 16.29
C HIS A 159 5.27 4.86 17.43
N SER A 160 4.49 5.21 18.46
CA SER A 160 4.25 4.30 19.60
C SER A 160 3.60 3.00 19.14
N GLN A 161 2.52 3.09 18.37
CA GLN A 161 1.81 1.93 17.84
C GLN A 161 2.70 1.05 16.96
N TRP A 162 3.51 1.67 16.09
CA TRP A 162 4.45 0.95 15.24
C TRP A 162 5.52 0.21 16.07
N GLN A 163 6.09 0.86 17.08
CA GLN A 163 7.06 0.23 17.99
C GLN A 163 6.43 -0.89 18.83
N ASP A 164 5.22 -0.68 19.37
CA ASP A 164 4.50 -1.66 20.17
C ASP A 164 4.15 -2.90 19.35
N ALA A 165 3.62 -2.71 18.14
CA ALA A 165 3.32 -3.80 17.21
C ALA A 165 4.59 -4.58 16.84
N ARG A 166 5.73 -3.89 16.67
CA ARG A 166 6.99 -4.55 16.35
C ARG A 166 7.57 -5.33 17.54
N ARG A 167 7.56 -4.76 18.74
CA ARG A 167 7.95 -5.47 19.98
C ARG A 167 7.12 -6.72 20.20
N ALA A 168 5.80 -6.62 20.06
CA ALA A 168 4.90 -7.76 20.20
C ALA A 168 5.22 -8.87 19.20
N PHE A 169 5.52 -8.52 17.95
CA PHE A 169 5.95 -9.48 16.94
C PHE A 169 7.30 -10.12 17.29
N ASN A 170 8.32 -9.33 17.64
CA ASN A 170 9.65 -9.81 18.02
C ASN A 170 9.57 -10.79 19.20
N ALA A 171 8.79 -10.45 20.24
CA ALA A 171 8.60 -11.29 21.42
C ALA A 171 7.96 -12.65 21.08
N ALA A 172 7.01 -12.67 20.12
CA ALA A 172 6.37 -13.90 19.68
C ALA A 172 7.27 -14.72 18.74
N ALA A 173 7.96 -14.08 17.81
CA ALA A 173 8.75 -14.73 16.76
C ALA A 173 10.10 -15.27 17.27
N GLY A 174 10.67 -14.67 18.31
CA GLY A 174 12.00 -15.01 18.82
C GLY A 174 13.11 -14.56 17.87
N PRO A 175 14.30 -15.18 17.92
CA PRO A 175 15.44 -14.76 17.10
C PRO A 175 15.21 -15.04 15.61
N VAL A 176 15.75 -14.15 14.77
CA VAL A 176 15.80 -14.32 13.31
C VAL A 176 16.76 -15.47 12.98
N SER A 177 16.29 -16.44 12.20
CA SER A 177 17.10 -17.55 11.69
C SER A 177 17.80 -17.18 10.39
N SER A 178 17.07 -16.52 9.47
CA SER A 178 17.61 -16.02 8.22
C SER A 178 16.90 -14.75 7.78
N ARG A 179 17.62 -13.89 7.06
CA ARG A 179 17.09 -12.70 6.39
C ARG A 179 17.84 -12.45 5.10
N GLU A 180 17.11 -12.15 4.05
CA GLU A 180 17.66 -11.92 2.71
C GLU A 180 16.91 -10.81 1.99
N VAL A 181 17.65 -10.02 1.20
CA VAL A 181 17.09 -9.12 0.19
C VAL A 181 17.09 -9.89 -1.12
N ILE A 182 15.90 -10.30 -1.58
CA ILE A 182 15.72 -11.21 -2.70
C ILE A 182 15.72 -10.50 -4.06
N ALA A 183 15.33 -9.24 -4.10
CA ALA A 183 15.34 -8.43 -5.32
C ALA A 183 15.52 -6.95 -5.02
N ILE A 184 16.16 -6.23 -5.94
CA ILE A 184 16.25 -4.77 -5.94
C ILE A 184 15.83 -4.27 -7.33
N SER A 185 14.82 -3.41 -7.37
CA SER A 185 14.30 -2.78 -8.59
C SER A 185 14.48 -1.27 -8.52
N TRP A 186 14.82 -0.65 -9.65
CA TRP A 186 15.05 0.79 -9.74
C TRP A 186 13.98 1.45 -10.59
N PHE A 187 13.61 2.68 -10.21
CA PHE A 187 12.60 3.47 -10.89
C PHE A 187 13.09 4.90 -11.07
N ASP A 188 12.99 5.37 -12.29
CA ASP A 188 13.24 6.75 -12.67
C ASP A 188 11.90 7.49 -12.72
N HIS A 189 11.77 8.56 -11.93
CA HIS A 189 10.56 9.40 -11.85
C HIS A 189 9.23 8.61 -11.86
N PRO A 190 9.02 7.64 -10.95
CA PRO A 190 7.83 6.79 -10.98
C PRO A 190 6.55 7.64 -10.87
N PRO A 191 5.48 7.25 -11.60
CA PRO A 191 4.24 8.01 -11.62
C PRO A 191 3.63 8.10 -10.22
N GLY A 192 3.20 9.30 -9.83
CA GLY A 192 2.57 9.54 -8.53
C GLY A 192 3.54 9.74 -7.36
N ALA A 193 4.86 9.69 -7.59
CA ALA A 193 5.87 10.07 -6.60
C ALA A 193 6.53 11.42 -6.96
N PRO A 194 7.16 12.12 -6.01
CA PRO A 194 8.03 13.26 -6.32
C PRO A 194 9.12 12.87 -7.34
N PRO A 195 9.57 13.80 -8.20
CA PRO A 195 10.68 13.53 -9.13
C PRO A 195 11.94 13.02 -8.41
N GLY A 196 12.61 12.04 -9.01
CA GLY A 196 13.89 11.49 -8.56
C GLY A 196 14.01 9.99 -8.77
N TRP A 197 15.13 9.44 -8.33
CA TRP A 197 15.41 8.01 -8.38
C TRP A 197 14.95 7.27 -7.13
N TYR A 198 14.33 6.11 -7.36
CA TYR A 198 13.83 5.24 -6.32
C TYR A 198 14.35 3.82 -6.50
N ALA A 199 14.53 3.12 -5.38
CA ALA A 199 14.77 1.69 -5.34
C ALA A 199 13.74 1.00 -4.45
N THR A 200 13.24 -0.16 -4.87
CA THR A 200 12.52 -1.07 -3.97
C THR A 200 13.41 -2.26 -3.67
N ALA A 201 13.52 -2.62 -2.40
CA ALA A 201 14.22 -3.82 -1.96
C ALA A 201 13.21 -4.81 -1.38
N ASP A 202 12.93 -5.88 -2.10
CA ASP A 202 12.08 -6.99 -1.64
C ASP A 202 12.90 -7.89 -0.72
N TYR A 203 12.32 -8.30 0.41
CA TYR A 203 13.01 -9.10 1.41
C TYR A 203 12.16 -10.24 1.97
N THR A 204 12.86 -11.21 2.54
CA THR A 204 12.27 -12.30 3.31
C THR A 204 13.07 -12.55 4.57
N ALA A 205 12.40 -13.01 5.63
CA ALA A 205 13.01 -13.46 6.85
C ALA A 205 12.24 -14.63 7.46
N THR A 206 12.99 -15.56 8.05
CA THR A 206 12.46 -16.67 8.84
C THR A 206 12.95 -16.56 10.27
N TYR A 207 12.14 -17.05 11.20
CA TYR A 207 12.42 -17.03 12.63
C TYR A 207 12.45 -18.45 13.17
N ALA A 208 13.12 -18.64 14.31
CA ALA A 208 13.22 -19.95 14.96
C ALA A 208 11.85 -20.57 15.28
N SER A 209 10.84 -19.72 15.52
CA SER A 209 9.46 -20.13 15.80
C SER A 209 8.63 -20.51 14.56
N ALA A 210 9.25 -20.59 13.38
CA ALA A 210 8.58 -20.68 12.08
C ALA A 210 7.69 -19.46 11.72
N ALA A 211 7.76 -18.38 12.51
CA ALA A 211 7.18 -17.11 12.10
C ALA A 211 7.84 -16.64 10.80
N PHE A 212 7.06 -15.94 10.00
CA PHE A 212 7.49 -15.47 8.68
C PHE A 212 7.31 -13.97 8.56
N TYR A 213 8.26 -13.34 7.90
CA TYR A 213 8.24 -11.90 7.66
C TYR A 213 8.80 -11.64 6.26
N CYS A 214 8.11 -10.81 5.50
CA CYS A 214 8.47 -10.47 4.13
C CYS A 214 7.99 -9.05 3.85
N GLY A 215 8.37 -8.54 2.69
CA GLY A 215 7.76 -7.34 2.14
C GLY A 215 8.77 -6.60 1.27
N TYR A 216 8.60 -5.29 1.20
CA TYR A 216 9.60 -4.46 0.55
C TYR A 216 9.75 -3.11 1.25
N LEU A 217 10.94 -2.53 1.07
CA LEU A 217 11.24 -1.16 1.45
C LEU A 217 11.48 -0.34 0.19
N ALA A 218 10.84 0.83 0.09
CA ALA A 218 11.12 1.79 -0.96
C ALA A 218 12.06 2.89 -0.43
N TRP A 219 13.12 3.12 -1.17
CA TRP A 219 14.18 4.09 -0.90
C TRP A 219 14.16 5.17 -1.95
N MET A 220 14.20 6.44 -1.54
CA MET A 220 14.34 7.58 -2.43
C MET A 220 15.77 8.11 -2.30
N ARG A 221 16.46 8.27 -3.43
CA ARG A 221 17.75 8.96 -3.48
C ARG A 221 17.57 10.40 -3.00
N GLN A 222 18.54 10.93 -2.27
CA GLN A 222 18.55 12.29 -1.77
C GLN A 222 19.49 13.16 -2.63
N PRO A 223 19.40 14.50 -2.57
CA PRO A 223 20.31 15.39 -3.28
C PRO A 223 21.79 15.15 -2.97
N ASP A 224 22.11 14.77 -1.72
CA ASP A 224 23.47 14.44 -1.27
C ASP A 224 23.96 13.05 -1.72
N GLY A 225 23.15 12.31 -2.49
CA GLY A 225 23.43 10.95 -2.94
C GLY A 225 23.12 9.85 -1.93
N SER A 226 22.67 10.19 -0.72
CA SER A 226 22.18 9.20 0.24
C SER A 226 20.80 8.65 -0.16
N PHE A 227 20.31 7.65 0.58
CA PHE A 227 18.99 7.05 0.36
C PHE A 227 18.16 7.07 1.63
N ALA A 228 16.93 7.59 1.56
CA ALA A 228 16.00 7.60 2.69
C ALA A 228 14.80 6.68 2.39
N MET A 229 14.39 5.89 3.38
CA MET A 229 13.23 5.02 3.25
C MET A 229 11.96 5.87 3.25
N ILE A 230 11.15 5.73 2.22
CA ILE A 230 9.91 6.50 2.05
C ILE A 230 8.64 5.66 2.21
N ARG A 231 8.77 4.34 2.14
CA ARG A 231 7.65 3.39 2.30
C ARG A 231 8.18 2.04 2.77
N GLU A 232 7.39 1.41 3.61
CA GLU A 232 7.53 0.02 4.01
C GLU A 232 6.19 -0.67 3.79
N ASP A 233 6.24 -1.88 3.24
CA ASP A 233 5.11 -2.79 3.18
C ASP A 233 5.54 -4.12 3.81
N GLU A 234 4.67 -4.72 4.63
CA GLU A 234 5.00 -5.89 5.44
C GLU A 234 3.95 -6.99 5.30
N GLY A 235 4.40 -8.18 4.92
CA GLY A 235 3.69 -9.43 5.14
C GLY A 235 4.26 -10.15 6.35
N LYS A 236 3.42 -10.52 7.32
CA LYS A 236 3.87 -11.28 8.50
C LYS A 236 2.86 -12.31 8.99
N LEU A 237 3.39 -13.42 9.50
CA LEU A 237 2.65 -14.42 10.26
C LEU A 237 3.34 -14.63 11.59
N SER A 238 2.59 -14.48 12.68
CA SER A 238 3.01 -14.90 14.01
C SER A 238 3.19 -16.43 14.06
N PRO A 239 3.88 -16.98 15.07
CA PRO A 239 4.02 -18.44 15.21
C PRO A 239 2.66 -19.16 15.29
N SER A 240 1.70 -18.58 16.02
CA SER A 240 0.36 -19.17 16.15
C SER A 240 -0.42 -19.15 14.83
N GLN A 241 -0.28 -18.08 14.05
CA GLN A 241 -0.87 -18.00 12.72
C GLN A 241 -0.20 -18.98 11.76
N ALA A 242 1.12 -19.08 11.77
CA ALA A 242 1.87 -20.00 10.93
C ALA A 242 1.49 -21.47 11.21
N ALA A 243 1.34 -21.85 12.48
CA ALA A 243 0.92 -23.19 12.89
C ALA A 243 -0.52 -23.54 12.46
N ALA A 244 -1.38 -22.53 12.25
CA ALA A 244 -2.75 -22.70 11.79
C ALA A 244 -2.89 -22.82 10.27
N VAL A 245 -1.83 -22.55 9.50
CA VAL A 245 -1.84 -22.62 8.03
C VAL A 245 -1.44 -24.03 7.58
N PRO A 246 -2.29 -24.75 6.83
CA PRO A 246 -1.93 -26.04 6.24
C PRO A 246 -0.67 -25.93 5.35
N PRO A 247 0.25 -26.91 5.36
CA PRO A 247 1.51 -26.81 4.60
C PRO A 247 1.33 -26.56 3.10
N ASP A 248 0.31 -27.15 2.48
CA ASP A 248 -0.06 -26.98 1.07
C ASP A 248 -0.61 -25.59 0.75
N ARG A 249 -1.09 -24.86 1.77
CA ARG A 249 -1.65 -23.50 1.64
C ARG A 249 -0.63 -22.39 1.91
N MET A 250 0.49 -22.70 2.57
CA MET A 250 1.47 -21.71 3.01
C MET A 250 1.97 -20.82 1.85
N ALA A 251 2.22 -21.39 0.67
CA ALA A 251 2.65 -20.61 -0.50
C ALA A 251 1.60 -19.57 -0.95
N SER A 252 0.31 -19.92 -0.88
CA SER A 252 -0.78 -19.01 -1.22
C SER A 252 -0.96 -17.91 -0.18
N VAL A 253 -0.87 -18.24 1.11
CA VAL A 253 -0.93 -17.25 2.19
C VAL A 253 0.23 -16.26 2.09
N LYS A 254 1.46 -16.74 1.83
CA LYS A 254 2.62 -15.86 1.60
C LYS A 254 2.38 -14.92 0.41
N ALA A 255 1.83 -15.41 -0.69
CA ALA A 255 1.51 -14.56 -1.84
C ALA A 255 0.45 -13.49 -1.50
N GLN A 256 -0.59 -13.86 -0.73
CA GLN A 256 -1.63 -12.91 -0.27
C GLN A 256 -1.06 -11.82 0.65
N LEU A 257 -0.02 -12.13 1.41
CA LEU A 257 0.71 -11.20 2.27
C LEU A 257 1.76 -10.37 1.49
N GLY A 258 1.78 -10.44 0.16
CA GLY A 258 2.72 -9.67 -0.66
C GLY A 258 4.14 -10.23 -0.69
N CYS A 259 4.35 -11.45 -0.22
CA CYS A 259 5.68 -12.06 -0.16
C CYS A 259 6.07 -12.61 -1.53
N LYS A 260 7.07 -11.97 -2.14
CA LYS A 260 7.67 -12.45 -3.39
C LYS A 260 8.57 -13.67 -3.12
N ARG A 261 8.71 -14.52 -4.13
CA ARG A 261 9.58 -15.70 -4.10
C ARG A 261 10.97 -15.36 -4.57
#